data_AF-A0A1E5XWV9-F1
#
_entry.id   AF-A0A1E5XWV9-F1
#
_cell.length_a   1.000
_cell.length_b   1.000
_cell.length_c   1.000
_cell.angle_alpha   90.00
_cell.angle_beta   90.00
_cell.angle_gamma   90.00
#
_symmetry.space_group_name_H-M   'P 1'
#
loop_
_entity.id
_entity.type
_entity.pdbx_description
1 polymer ?
#
loop_
_entity_poly.entity_id
_entity_poly.type
_entity_poly.pdbx_seq_one_letter_code
_entity_poly.pdbx_strand_id
1 'polypeptide(L)'
;MIARDSSDETEARRHIALLQGLIRHWNVIADEYRDAARGRAQVSAPMQREADRTRRQIREALELCYRLIDNLAPGHEMRRDLFQIEWALGALSESIAISAEQMGPRIEASQNVAGLKYLLSALKQDAGLGA
;
A
#
# COMPACT_ATOMS: atom_id res chain seq x y z
N MET A 1 -8.82 24.67 17.24
CA MET A 1 -10.03 24.67 16.40
C MET A 1 -9.76 25.54 15.18
N ILE A 2 -9.86 24.98 13.98
CA ILE A 2 -9.65 25.68 12.71
C ILE A 2 -10.83 26.62 12.48
N ALA A 3 -10.54 27.92 12.37
CA ALA A 3 -11.55 28.95 12.15
C ALA A 3 -11.85 29.10 10.66
N ARG A 4 -13.08 29.53 10.34
CA ARG A 4 -13.48 29.81 8.96
C ARG A 4 -12.66 30.97 8.38
N ASP A 5 -12.28 30.87 7.11
CA ASP A 5 -11.45 31.80 6.34
C ASP A 5 -10.04 32.04 6.92
N SER A 6 -9.57 31.13 7.78
CA SER A 6 -8.23 31.20 8.37
C SER A 6 -7.15 30.60 7.44
N SER A 7 -5.90 30.93 7.74
CA SER A 7 -4.74 30.27 7.12
C SER A 7 -4.79 28.75 7.35
N ASP A 8 -5.18 28.32 8.55
CA ASP A 8 -5.27 26.90 8.91
C ASP A 8 -6.35 26.17 8.10
N GLU A 9 -7.47 26.83 7.79
CA GLU A 9 -8.48 26.27 6.89
C GLU A 9 -7.93 26.12 5.47
N THR A 10 -7.19 27.11 4.98
CA THR A 10 -6.56 27.04 3.66
C THR A 10 -5.55 25.89 3.60
N GLU A 11 -4.77 25.69 4.66
CA GLU A 11 -3.83 24.57 4.79
C GLU A 11 -4.56 23.22 4.87
N ALA A 12 -5.65 23.11 5.63
CA ALA A 12 -6.48 21.91 5.68
C ALA A 12 -7.05 21.54 4.30
N ARG A 13 -7.53 22.53 3.52
CA ARG A 13 -7.97 22.30 2.13
C ARG A 13 -6.86 21.79 1.23
N ARG A 14 -5.63 22.30 1.38
CA ARG A 14 -4.46 21.80 0.64
C ARG A 14 -4.15 20.34 1.01
N HIS A 15 -4.20 19.99 2.29
CA HIS A 15 -4.03 18.62 2.73
C HIS A 15 -5.10 17.69 2.17
N ILE A 16 -6.37 18.10 2.19
CA ILE A 16 -7.48 17.34 1.58
C ILE A 16 -7.20 17.05 0.10
N ALA A 17 -6.83 18.08 -0.67
CA ALA A 17 -6.52 17.91 -2.09
C ALA A 17 -5.31 16.98 -2.32
N LEU A 18 -4.26 17.10 -1.51
CA LEU A 18 -3.10 16.22 -1.54
C LEU A 18 -3.51 14.76 -1.26
N LEU A 19 -4.29 14.53 -0.21
CA LEU A 19 -4.74 13.21 0.21
C LEU A 19 -5.60 12.54 -0.85
N GLN A 20 -6.51 13.28 -1.50
CA GLN A 20 -7.30 12.77 -2.63
C GLN A 20 -6.40 12.33 -3.80
N GLY A 21 -5.35 13.10 -4.11
CA GLY A 21 -4.36 12.72 -5.12
C GLY A 21 -3.57 11.47 -4.74
N LEU A 22 -3.14 11.38 -3.47
CA LEU A 22 -2.41 10.22 -2.95
C LEU A 22 -3.26 8.95 -2.92
N ILE A 23 -4.54 9.03 -2.54
CA ILE A 23 -5.47 7.89 -2.60
C ILE A 23 -5.52 7.32 -4.01
N ARG A 24 -5.61 8.17 -5.04
CA ARG A 24 -5.62 7.72 -6.43
C ARG A 24 -4.33 7.00 -6.80
N HIS A 25 -3.19 7.58 -6.42
CA HIS A 25 -1.88 7.00 -6.67
C HIS A 25 -1.70 5.64 -5.97
N TRP A 26 -2.02 5.57 -4.68
CA TRP A 26 -1.89 4.33 -3.91
C TRP A 26 -2.88 3.25 -4.36
N ASN A 27 -4.04 3.60 -4.92
CA ASN A 27 -4.93 2.61 -5.53
C ASN A 27 -4.27 1.90 -6.71
N VAL A 28 -3.56 2.63 -7.58
CA VAL A 28 -2.82 2.04 -8.70
C VAL A 28 -1.73 1.10 -8.20
N ILE A 29 -0.96 1.52 -7.19
CA ILE A 29 0.06 0.66 -6.57
C ILE A 29 -0.59 -0.58 -5.92
N ALA A 30 -1.73 -0.40 -5.24
CA ALA A 30 -2.43 -1.51 -4.62
C ALA A 30 -2.94 -2.55 -5.64
N ASP A 31 -3.27 -2.15 -6.87
CA ASP A 31 -3.60 -3.10 -7.93
C ASP A 31 -2.41 -4.00 -8.29
N GLU A 32 -1.19 -3.46 -8.35
CA GLU A 32 0.02 -4.26 -8.56
C GLU A 32 0.20 -5.30 -7.44
N TYR A 33 -0.06 -4.89 -6.19
CA TYR A 33 0.01 -5.82 -5.06
C TYR A 33 -1.06 -6.91 -5.13
N ARG A 34 -2.30 -6.57 -5.49
CA ARG A 34 -3.39 -7.54 -5.65
C ARG A 34 -3.08 -8.53 -6.76
N ASP A 35 -2.51 -8.07 -7.87
CA ASP A 35 -2.16 -8.94 -8.98
C ASP A 35 -1.01 -9.88 -8.63
N ALA A 36 0.03 -9.39 -7.93
CA ALA A 36 1.10 -10.25 -7.43
C ALA A 36 0.60 -11.28 -6.39
N ALA A 37 -0.26 -10.86 -5.46
CA ALA A 37 -0.90 -11.75 -4.49
C ALA A 37 -1.75 -12.86 -5.17
N ARG A 38 -2.46 -12.52 -6.25
CA ARG A 38 -3.24 -13.47 -7.06
C ARG A 38 -2.39 -14.32 -8.01
N GLY A 39 -1.09 -14.04 -8.13
CA GLY A 39 -0.20 -14.75 -9.04
C GLY A 39 -0.26 -14.34 -10.49
N ARG A 40 -0.87 -13.18 -10.78
CA ARG A 40 -0.93 -12.59 -12.12
C ARG A 40 0.31 -11.77 -12.47
N ALA A 41 1.09 -11.39 -11.46
CA ALA A 41 2.38 -10.72 -11.60
C ALA A 41 3.48 -11.45 -10.81
N GLN A 42 4.73 -11.19 -11.17
CA GLN A 42 5.88 -11.71 -10.43
C GLN A 42 5.91 -11.09 -9.02
N VAL A 43 5.99 -11.94 -8.00
CA VAL A 43 6.10 -11.53 -6.60
C VAL A 43 7.56 -11.59 -6.15
N SER A 44 7.96 -10.65 -5.30
CA SER A 44 9.32 -10.59 -4.76
C SER A 44 9.35 -10.02 -3.34
N ALA A 45 10.39 -10.35 -2.56
CA ALA A 45 10.57 -9.79 -1.23
C ALA A 45 10.71 -8.25 -1.20
N PRO A 46 11.34 -7.58 -2.20
CA PRO A 46 11.27 -6.12 -2.31
C PRO A 46 9.85 -5.58 -2.48
N MET A 47 9.00 -6.24 -3.27
CA MET A 47 7.60 -5.83 -3.48
C MET A 47 6.79 -5.94 -2.19
N GLN A 48 6.96 -7.02 -1.42
CA GLN A 48 6.30 -7.15 -0.10
C GLN A 48 6.74 -6.03 0.86
N ARG A 49 8.04 -5.71 0.89
CA ARG A 49 8.56 -4.58 1.68
C ARG A 49 8.01 -3.22 1.21
N GLU A 50 7.77 -3.05 -0.08
CA GLU A 50 7.13 -1.84 -0.61
C GLU A 50 5.68 -1.75 -0.16
N ALA A 51 4.92 -2.85 -0.20
CA ALA A 51 3.55 -2.90 0.32
C ALA A 51 3.49 -2.48 1.81
N ASP A 52 4.42 -2.96 2.64
CA ASP A 52 4.51 -2.55 4.04
C ASP A 52 4.91 -1.07 4.21
N ARG A 53 5.76 -0.52 3.34
CA ARG A 53 6.07 0.91 3.31
C ARG A 53 4.85 1.75 2.93
N THR A 54 4.14 1.38 1.87
CA THR A 54 2.90 2.05 1.45
C THR A 54 1.87 2.05 2.57
N ARG A 55 1.69 0.93 3.28
CA ARG A 55 0.78 0.86 4.45
C ARG A 55 1.16 1.82 5.56
N ARG A 56 2.45 1.98 5.86
CA ARG A 56 2.90 2.96 6.88
C ARG A 56 2.57 4.39 6.48
N GLN A 57 2.81 4.76 5.22
CA GLN A 57 2.45 6.09 4.70
C GLN A 57 0.94 6.35 4.76
N ILE A 58 0.12 5.34 4.44
CA ILE A 58 -1.34 5.44 4.55
C ILE A 58 -1.77 5.63 6.01
N ARG A 59 -1.11 4.99 6.98
CA ARG A 59 -1.39 5.19 8.41
C ARG A 59 -1.04 6.61 8.87
N GLU A 60 0.09 7.15 8.44
CA GLU A 60 0.46 8.55 8.72
C GLU A 60 -0.57 9.53 8.12
N ALA A 61 -1.08 9.23 6.93
CA ALA A 61 -2.15 9.99 6.29
C ALA A 61 -3.48 9.90 7.06
N LEU A 62 -3.83 8.72 7.60
CA LEU A 62 -5.00 8.55 8.47
C LEU A 62 -4.85 9.38 9.76
N GLU A 63 -3.68 9.38 10.39
CA GLU A 63 -3.41 10.20 11.58
C GLU A 63 -3.54 11.71 11.28
N LEU A 64 -3.14 12.15 10.09
CA LEU A 64 -3.39 13.52 9.65
C LEU A 64 -4.90 13.79 9.48
N CYS A 65 -5.66 12.87 8.88
CA CYS A 65 -7.11 13.01 8.74
C CYS A 65 -7.79 13.15 10.10
N TYR A 66 -7.45 12.30 11.07
CA TYR A 66 -7.98 12.37 12.43
C TYR A 66 -7.71 13.72 13.09
N ARG A 67 -6.45 14.18 13.03
CA ARG A 67 -6.08 15.49 13.59
C ARG A 67 -6.84 16.65 12.94
N LEU A 68 -7.09 16.60 11.63
CA LEU A 68 -7.88 17.62 10.94
C LEU A 68 -9.36 17.57 11.35
N ILE A 69 -9.95 16.38 11.42
CA ILE A 69 -11.36 16.19 11.85
C ILE A 69 -11.58 16.72 13.27
N ASP A 70 -10.67 16.40 14.19
CA ASP A 70 -10.74 16.80 15.60
C ASP A 70 -10.62 18.32 15.78
N ASN A 71 -9.87 18.97 14.90
CA ASN A 71 -9.70 20.41 14.94
C ASN A 71 -10.81 21.20 14.23
N LEU A 72 -11.70 20.54 13.49
CA LEU A 72 -12.83 21.19 12.84
C LEU A 72 -14.08 21.20 13.73
N ALA A 73 -14.82 22.30 13.70
CA ALA A 73 -16.09 22.40 14.39
C ALA A 73 -17.11 21.35 13.85
N PRO A 74 -18.00 20.82 14.70
CA PRO A 74 -19.13 20.01 14.22
C PRO A 74 -19.94 20.75 13.15
N GLY A 75 -20.29 20.04 12.08
CA GLY A 75 -21.02 20.61 10.94
C GLY A 75 -20.16 21.37 9.92
N HIS A 76 -18.84 21.49 10.14
CA HIS A 76 -17.94 22.09 9.15
C HIS A 76 -17.91 21.26 7.85
N GLU A 77 -18.01 21.90 6.69
CA GLU A 77 -18.13 21.24 5.38
C GLU A 77 -17.02 20.22 5.09
N MET A 78 -15.76 20.61 5.36
CA MET A 78 -14.57 19.76 5.20
C MET A 78 -14.60 18.45 6.01
N ARG A 79 -15.39 18.35 7.09
CA ARG A 79 -15.48 17.09 7.85
C ARG A 79 -16.02 15.96 6.99
N ARG A 80 -16.97 16.24 6.10
CA ARG A 80 -17.52 15.23 5.19
C ARG A 80 -16.43 14.66 4.28
N ASP A 81 -15.62 15.53 3.68
CA ASP A 81 -14.54 15.14 2.78
C ASP A 81 -13.49 14.33 3.54
N LEU A 82 -13.12 14.76 4.75
CA LEU A 82 -12.15 14.06 5.59
C LEU A 82 -12.65 12.68 6.03
N PHE A 83 -13.93 12.50 6.36
CA PHE A 83 -14.48 11.16 6.66
C PHE A 83 -14.47 10.24 5.44
N GLN A 84 -14.74 10.76 4.24
CA GLN A 84 -14.65 9.97 3.01
C GLN A 84 -13.20 9.55 2.71
N ILE A 85 -12.26 10.48 2.91
CA ILE A 85 -10.82 10.22 2.78
C ILE A 85 -10.38 9.17 3.80
N GLU A 86 -10.76 9.32 5.08
CA GLU A 86 -10.46 8.37 6.14
C GLU A 86 -10.93 6.96 5.77
N TRP A 87 -12.18 6.82 5.34
CA TRP A 87 -12.73 5.52 4.96
C TRP A 87 -11.98 4.90 3.76
N ALA A 88 -11.67 5.72 2.75
CA ALA A 88 -10.91 5.27 1.58
C ALA A 88 -9.49 4.83 1.95
N LEU A 89 -8.79 5.58 2.81
CA LEU A 89 -7.46 5.22 3.31
C LEU A 89 -7.50 3.95 4.17
N GLY A 90 -8.51 3.81 5.03
CA GLY A 90 -8.72 2.62 5.85
C GLY A 90 -8.89 1.35 5.00
N ALA A 91 -9.83 1.40 4.05
CA ALA A 91 -10.07 0.29 3.12
C ALA A 91 -8.85 -0.04 2.26
N LEU A 92 -8.09 0.97 1.84
CA LEU A 92 -6.87 0.77 1.06
C LEU A 92 -5.76 0.12 1.89
N SER A 93 -5.55 0.60 3.12
CA SER A 93 -4.58 0.02 4.06
C SER A 93 -4.85 -1.46 4.34
N GLU A 94 -6.13 -1.82 4.53
CA GLU A 94 -6.58 -3.20 4.73
C GLU A 94 -6.38 -4.04 3.47
N SER A 95 -6.78 -3.53 2.30
CA SER A 95 -6.58 -4.23 1.02
C SER A 95 -5.10 -4.55 0.75
N ILE A 96 -4.20 -3.61 1.04
CA ILE A 96 -2.75 -3.83 0.90
C ILE A 96 -2.25 -4.82 1.94
N ALA A 97 -2.79 -4.80 3.16
CA ALA A 97 -2.44 -5.77 4.21
C ALA A 97 -2.67 -7.21 3.77
N ILE A 98 -3.88 -7.48 3.27
CA ILE A 98 -4.30 -8.80 2.79
C ILE A 98 -3.41 -9.23 1.63
N SER A 99 -3.12 -8.31 0.70
CA SER A 99 -2.26 -8.59 -0.45
C SER A 99 -0.83 -8.94 0.00
N ALA A 100 -0.25 -8.17 0.92
CA ALA A 100 1.10 -8.41 1.45
C ALA A 100 1.21 -9.74 2.21
N GLU A 101 0.18 -10.13 2.96
CA GLU A 101 0.11 -11.43 3.64
C GLU A 101 0.09 -12.59 2.62
N GLN A 102 -0.71 -12.46 1.56
CA GLN A 102 -0.80 -13.46 0.50
C GLN A 102 0.46 -13.56 -0.37
N MET A 103 1.29 -12.52 -0.43
CA MET A 103 2.57 -12.57 -1.16
C MET A 103 3.60 -13.47 -0.48
N GLY A 104 3.62 -13.56 0.85
CA GLY A 104 4.65 -14.28 1.61
C GLY A 104 4.84 -15.74 1.17
N PRO A 105 3.78 -16.58 1.24
CA PRO A 105 3.86 -17.98 0.81
C PRO A 105 4.29 -18.14 -0.66
N ARG A 106 3.94 -17.17 -1.51
CA ARG A 106 4.29 -17.22 -2.94
C ARG A 106 5.76 -16.88 -3.19
N ILE A 107 6.35 -16.00 -2.39
CA ILE A 107 7.78 -15.70 -2.42
C ILE A 107 8.57 -16.95 -2.01
N GLU A 108 8.17 -17.62 -0.94
CA GLU A 108 8.79 -18.87 -0.46
C GLU A 108 8.72 -19.96 -1.53
N ALA A 109 7.54 -20.17 -2.13
CA ALA A 109 7.37 -21.12 -3.22
C ALA A 109 8.28 -20.82 -4.42
N SER A 110 8.42 -19.54 -4.78
CA SER A 110 9.28 -19.10 -5.90
C SER A 110 10.76 -19.38 -5.61
N GLN A 111 11.21 -19.16 -4.38
CA GLN A 111 12.59 -19.44 -3.95
C GLN A 111 12.89 -20.94 -3.96
N ASN A 112 11.95 -21.77 -3.47
CA ASN A 112 12.10 -23.23 -3.49
C ASN A 112 12.24 -23.77 -4.92
N VAL A 113 11.41 -23.30 -5.85
CA VAL A 113 11.50 -23.70 -7.27
C VAL A 113 12.83 -23.26 -7.90
N ALA A 114 13.31 -22.05 -7.61
CA ALA A 114 14.59 -21.57 -8.10
C ALA A 114 15.76 -22.42 -7.56
N GLY A 115 15.73 -22.77 -6.27
CA GLY A 115 16.71 -23.66 -5.64
C GLY A 115 16.72 -25.06 -6.27
N LEU A 116 15.54 -25.64 -6.54
CA LEU A 116 15.42 -26.92 -7.22
C LEU A 116 15.99 -26.89 -8.65
N LYS A 117 15.71 -25.83 -9.41
CA LYS A 117 16.27 -25.66 -10.77
C LYS A 117 17.79 -25.53 -10.76
N TYR A 118 18.33 -24.83 -9.77
CA TYR A 118 19.78 -24.72 -9.58
C TYR A 118 20.39 -26.10 -9.29
N LEU A 119 19.84 -26.83 -8.31
CA LEU A 119 20.32 -28.17 -7.97
C LEU A 119 20.26 -29.13 -9.16
N LEU A 120 19.17 -29.10 -9.93
CA LEU A 120 19.04 -29.91 -11.15
C LEU A 120 20.10 -29.55 -12.19
N SER A 121 20.40 -28.25 -12.36
CA SER A 121 21.42 -27.79 -13.32
C SER A 121 22.82 -28.23 -12.88
N ALA A 122 23.14 -28.14 -11.59
CA ALA A 122 24.38 -28.63 -11.02
C ALA A 122 24.53 -30.15 -11.20
N LEU A 123 23.47 -30.92 -10.89
CA LEU A 123 23.46 -32.38 -11.10
C LEU A 123 23.68 -32.77 -12.57
N LYS A 124 23.11 -32.03 -13.52
CA LYS A 124 23.34 -32.26 -14.95
C LYS A 124 24.79 -31.99 -15.36
N GLN A 125 25.40 -30.93 -14.82
CA GLN A 125 26.81 -30.63 -15.06
C GLN A 125 27.72 -31.72 -14.47
N ASP A 126 27.48 -32.14 -13.23
CA ASP A 126 28.26 -33.19 -12.57
C ASP A 126 28.15 -34.55 -13.28
N ALA A 127 26.98 -34.85 -13.86
CA ALA A 127 26.75 -36.07 -14.63
C ALA A 127 27.37 -36.02 -16.05
N GLY A 128 28.06 -34.94 -16.44
CA GLY A 128 28.59 -34.76 -17.79
C GLY A 128 27.50 -34.57 -18.86
N LEU A 129 26.27 -34.25 -18.44
CA LEU A 129 25.11 -33.97 -19.28
C LEU A 129 24.93 -32.45 -19.50
N GLY A 130 26.01 -31.68 -19.37
CA GLY A 130 25.99 -30.22 -19.45
C GLY A 130 25.53 -29.75 -20.83
N ALA A 131 24.53 -28.85 -20.82
CA ALA A 131 23.81 -28.21 -21.93
C ALA A 131 24.25 -28.55 -23.37
#